data_AF-A0A350UER5-F1
#
_entry.id   AF-A0A350UER5-F1
#
_cell.length_a   1.000
_cell.length_b   1.000
_cell.length_c   1.000
_cell.angle_alpha   90.00
_cell.angle_beta   90.00
_cell.angle_gamma   90.00
#
_symmetry.space_group_name_H-M   'P 1'
#
loop_
_entity.id
_entity.type
_entity.pdbx_description
1 polymer ?
#
loop_
_entity_poly.entity_id
_entity_poly.type
_entity_poly.pdbx_seq_one_letter_code
_entity_poly.pdbx_strand_id
1 'polypeptide(L)' 'QRYGFGLTYLPFITRAAVEALRQFPVVNASIEGTNVLYHNEVNIGIAVALENGLIVPVIR' A
#
# COMPACT_ATOMS: atom_id res chain seq x y z
N GLN A 1 -20.31 13.63 13.65
CA GLN A 1 -19.01 13.15 13.13
C GLN A 1 -18.36 12.30 14.21
N ARG A 2 -18.21 10.98 14.00
CA ARG A 2 -17.78 10.03 15.07
C ARG A 2 -16.25 9.87 15.18
N TYR A 3 -15.51 10.23 14.13
CA TYR A 3 -14.07 9.97 14.03
C TYR A 3 -13.21 11.23 13.77
N GLY A 4 -13.81 12.42 13.68
CA GLY A 4 -13.07 13.69 13.54
C GLY A 4 -12.44 13.97 12.17
N PHE A 5 -12.62 13.07 11.18
CA PHE A 5 -12.13 13.27 9.80
C PHE A 5 -13.20 12.90 8.76
N GLY A 6 -13.04 13.46 7.55
CA GLY A 6 -13.87 13.13 6.40
C GLY A 6 -13.53 11.75 5.84
N LEU A 7 -14.55 10.96 5.54
CA LEU A 7 -14.37 9.66 4.89
C LEU A 7 -14.08 9.86 3.40
N THR A 8 -12.94 9.35 2.93
CA THR A 8 -12.56 9.37 1.51
C THR A 8 -12.61 7.97 0.91
N TYR A 9 -12.38 7.86 -0.40
CA TYR A 9 -12.31 6.56 -1.09
C TYR A 9 -11.02 5.79 -0.82
N LEU A 10 -9.95 6.47 -0.39
CA LEU A 10 -8.64 5.88 -0.14
C LEU A 10 -8.67 4.63 0.77
N PRO A 11 -9.26 4.66 1.98
CA PRO A 11 -9.27 3.48 2.85
C PRO A 11 -9.97 2.26 2.24
N PHE A 12 -10.96 2.46 1.37
CA PHE A 12 -11.66 1.37 0.68
C PHE A 12 -10.79 0.75 -0.41
N ILE A 13 -10.15 1.58 -1.22
CA ILE A 13 -9.24 1.13 -2.28
C ILE A 13 -8.01 0.44 -1.68
N THR A 14 -7.40 1.04 -0.64
CA THR A 14 -6.27 0.46 0.07
C THR A 14 -6.63 -0.90 0.65
N ARG A 15 -7.79 -1.03 1.29
CA ARG A 15 -8.24 -2.33 1.82
C ARG A 15 -8.44 -3.37 0.71
N ALA A 16 -9.08 -2.99 -0.40
CA ALA A 16 -9.27 -3.91 -1.53
C ALA A 16 -7.93 -4.36 -2.12
N ALA A 17 -6.96 -3.46 -2.24
CA ALA A 17 -5.60 -3.79 -2.69
C ALA A 17 -4.89 -4.74 -1.72
N VAL A 18 -4.99 -4.53 -0.41
CA VAL A 18 -4.41 -5.43 0.60
C VAL A 18 -5.00 -6.84 0.50
N GLU A 19 -6.32 -6.96 0.36
CA GLU A 19 -6.98 -8.27 0.19
C GLU A 19 -6.55 -8.96 -1.11
N ALA A 20 -6.40 -8.21 -2.20
CA ALA A 20 -5.89 -8.75 -3.45
C ALA A 20 -4.43 -9.24 -3.32
N LEU A 21 -3.56 -8.48 -2.67
CA LEU A 21 -2.16 -8.87 -2.44
C LEU A 21 -2.04 -10.13 -1.58
N ARG A 22 -2.96 -10.34 -0.63
CA ARG A 22 -3.04 -11.58 0.16
C ARG A 22 -3.48 -12.78 -0.67
N GLN A 23 -4.38 -12.58 -1.64
CA GLN A 23 -4.81 -13.66 -2.55
C GLN A 23 -3.74 -14.01 -3.59
N PHE A 24 -2.93 -13.03 -4.01
CA PHE A 24 -1.89 -13.18 -5.02
C PHE A 24 -0.51 -12.82 -4.43
N PRO A 25 0.06 -13.67 -3.55
CA PRO A 25 1.29 -13.36 -2.81
C PRO A 25 2.52 -13.12 -3.69
N VAL A 26 2.54 -13.65 -4.91
CA VAL A 26 3.59 -13.39 -5.91
C VAL A 26 3.68 -11.90 -6.29
N VAL A 27 2.56 -11.16 -6.22
CA VAL A 27 2.52 -9.72 -6.50
C VAL A 27 3.10 -8.92 -5.33
N ASN A 28 3.03 -9.44 -4.11
CA ASN A 28 3.65 -8.88 -2.92
C ASN A 28 5.09 -9.41 -2.71
N ALA A 29 5.77 -9.84 -3.77
CA ALA A 29 7.15 -10.32 -3.70
C ALA A 29 8.12 -9.31 -4.36
N SER A 30 9.38 -9.37 -3.98
CA SER A 30 10.47 -8.60 -4.61
C SER A 30 11.55 -9.53 -5.14
N ILE A 31 12.30 -9.05 -6.14
CA ILE A 31 13.43 -9.78 -6.70
C ILE A 31 14.71 -9.25 -6.04
N GLU A 32 15.46 -10.14 -5.40
CA GLU A 32 16.78 -9.84 -4.84
C GLU A 32 17.84 -10.69 -5.57
N GLY A 33 18.52 -10.06 -6.54
CA GLY A 33 19.47 -10.74 -7.42
C GLY A 33 18.77 -11.81 -8.27
N THR A 34 19.02 -13.09 -7.98
CA THR A 34 18.37 -14.23 -8.63
C THR A 34 17.26 -14.86 -7.79
N ASN A 35 16.99 -14.34 -6.60
CA ASN A 35 16.01 -14.88 -5.67
C ASN A 35 14.70 -14.09 -5.71
N VAL A 36 13.60 -14.77 -5.45
CA VAL A 36 12.27 -14.14 -5.23
C VAL A 36 11.98 -14.17 -3.73
N LEU A 37 11.88 -12.98 -3.14
CA LEU A 37 11.56 -12.77 -1.74
C LEU A 37 10.07 -12.49 -1.58
N TYR A 38 9.36 -13.38 -0.89
CA TYR A 38 7.94 -13.21 -0.58
C TYR A 38 7.76 -12.44 0.73
N HIS A 39 6.88 -11.43 0.74
CA HIS A 39 6.57 -10.64 1.94
C HIS A 39 5.27 -11.12 2.59
N ASN A 40 5.32 -11.43 3.88
CA ASN A 40 4.13 -11.85 4.66
C ASN A 40 3.25 -10.66 5.05
N GLU A 41 3.87 -9.50 5.25
CA GLU A 41 3.17 -8.25 5.57
C GLU A 41 2.95 -7.44 4.29
N VAL A 42 1.87 -6.65 4.27
CA VAL A 42 1.54 -5.78 3.14
C VAL A 42 1.79 -4.34 3.55
N ASN A 43 2.86 -3.77 3.01
CA ASN A 43 3.22 -2.36 3.21
C ASN A 43 2.74 -1.55 1.99
N ILE A 44 1.78 -0.65 2.17
CA ILE A 44 1.19 0.13 1.06
C ILE A 44 1.81 1.53 1.00
N GLY A 45 2.47 1.84 -0.10
CA GLY A 45 2.89 3.20 -0.42
C GLY A 45 1.72 4.04 -0.94
N ILE A 46 1.52 5.23 -0.37
CA ILE A 46 0.51 6.19 -0.86
C ILE A 46 1.25 7.40 -1.44
N ALA A 47 1.10 7.64 -2.74
CA ALA A 47 1.71 8.79 -3.38
C ALA A 47 0.98 10.08 -2.99
N VAL A 48 1.72 11.05 -2.46
CA VAL A 48 1.22 12.36 -2.03
C VAL A 48 1.97 13.44 -2.78
N ALA A 49 1.23 14.25 -3.54
CA ALA A 49 1.77 15.41 -4.23
C ALA A 49 2.07 16.53 -3.22
N LEU A 50 3.24 17.14 -3.36
CA LEU A 50 3.67 18.33 -2.63
C LEU A 50 3.87 19.46 -3.66
N GLU A 51 3.89 20.71 -3.19
CA GLU A 51 4.12 21.86 -4.07
C GLU A 51 5.43 21.75 -4.88
N ASN A 52 6.46 21.15 -4.28
CA ASN A 52 7.79 21.03 -4.87
C ASN A 52 8.18 19.58 -5.20
N GLY A 53 7.22 18.64 -5.31
CA GLY A 53 7.55 17.27 -5.66
C GLY A 53 6.49 16.23 -5.29
N LEU A 54 6.95 15.01 -5.08
CA LEU A 54 6.12 13.85 -4.74
C LEU A 54 6.81 13.08 -3.61
N ILE A 55 6.06 12.70 -2.60
CA ILE A 55 6.53 11.77 -1.56
C ILE A 55 5.62 10.55 -1.54
N VAL A 56 6.17 9.41 -1.11
CA VAL A 56 5.43 8.16 -0.96
C VAL A 56 5.61 7.65 0.47
N PRO A 57 4.79 8.11 1.43
CA PRO A 57 4.71 7.47 2.75
C PRO A 57 4.25 6.02 2.63
N VAL A 58 4.83 5.17 3.49
CA VAL A 58 4.47 3.75 3.59
C VAL A 58 3.57 3.54 4.80
N ILE A 59 2.40 2.96 4.57
CA ILE A 59 1.49 2.49 5.61
C ILE A 59 1.80 1.02 5.87
N ARG A 60 1.98 0.66 7.14
CA ARG A 60 2.22 -0.71 7.62
C ARG A 60 0.97 -1.25 8.30
#